data_AF-A0A2S9J4A9-F1
#
_entry.id   AF-A0A2S9J4A9-F1
#
_cell.length_a   1.000
_cell.length_b   1.000
_cell.length_c   1.000
_cell.angle_alpha   90.00
_cell.angle_beta   90.00
_cell.angle_gamma   90.00
#
_symmetry.space_group_name_H-M   'P 1'
#
loop_
_entity.id
_entity.type
_entity.pdbx_description
1 polymer ?
#
loop_
_entity_poly.entity_id
_entity_poly.type
_entity_poly.pdbx_seq_one_letter_code
_entity_poly.pdbx_strand_id
1 'polypeptide(L)'
;MQSGLNHVIELLTAIKNLLSELVKLFRELVDIKRQQRLPLQERHIWTKEQVLEKMNMTEPTYNRNLKKEILDPMRLSGGDLYFEEDLIEALKKSRRSGKI
;
A
#
# COMPACT_ATOMS: atom_id res chain seq x y z
N MET A 1 30.99 17.42 -50.20
CA MET A 1 29.73 16.71 -49.81
C MET A 1 29.95 15.59 -48.81
N GLN A 2 31.03 14.79 -48.89
CA GLN A 2 31.31 13.69 -47.94
C GLN A 2 31.47 14.13 -46.46
N SER A 3 32.09 15.28 -46.20
CA SER A 3 32.32 15.78 -44.83
C SER A 3 31.03 16.09 -44.05
N GLY A 4 29.99 16.61 -44.71
CA GLY A 4 28.72 16.92 -44.05
C GLY A 4 27.92 15.66 -43.71
N LEU A 5 28.00 14.64 -44.57
CA LEU A 5 27.34 13.36 -44.35
C LEU A 5 27.96 12.62 -43.15
N ASN A 6 29.28 12.65 -43.03
CA ASN A 6 29.99 12.06 -41.88
C ASN A 6 29.60 12.74 -40.55
N HIS A 7 29.46 14.07 -40.55
CA HIS A 7 29.05 14.80 -39.36
C HIS A 7 27.61 14.48 -38.93
N VAL A 8 26.70 14.29 -39.89
CA VAL A 8 25.34 13.84 -39.60
C VAL A 8 25.34 12.42 -39.02
N ILE A 9 26.18 11.52 -39.54
CA ILE A 9 26.33 10.15 -39.02
C ILE A 9 26.87 10.16 -37.58
N GLU A 10 27.85 11.01 -37.28
CA GLU A 10 28.40 11.19 -35.94
C GLU A 10 27.32 11.68 -34.95
N LEU A 11 26.53 12.69 -35.34
CA LEU A 11 25.43 13.20 -34.53
C LEU A 11 24.35 12.15 -34.27
N LEU A 12 23.94 11.41 -35.31
CA LEU A 12 22.95 10.34 -35.15
C LEU A 12 23.46 9.21 -34.25
N THR A 13 24.76 8.91 -34.33
CA THR A 13 25.40 7.92 -33.47
C THR A 13 25.44 8.39 -32.01
N ALA A 14 25.80 9.66 -31.78
CA ALA A 14 25.78 10.26 -30.45
C ALA A 14 24.36 10.26 -29.84
N ILE A 15 23.35 10.66 -30.61
CA ILE A 15 21.94 10.64 -30.18
C ILE A 15 21.51 9.22 -29.83
N LYS A 16 21.82 8.24 -30.69
CA LYS A 16 21.50 6.82 -30.42
C LYS A 16 22.13 6.34 -29.12
N ASN A 17 23.38 6.70 -28.86
CA ASN A 17 24.09 6.30 -27.65
C ASN A 17 23.46 6.91 -26.40
N LEU A 18 23.16 8.22 -26.43
CA LEU A 18 22.47 8.90 -25.32
C LEU A 18 21.10 8.28 -25.04
N LEU A 19 20.31 8.00 -26.08
CA LEU A 19 19.01 7.34 -25.91
C LEU A 19 19.16 5.93 -25.35
N SER A 20 20.20 5.19 -25.75
CA SER A 20 20.46 3.85 -25.24
C SER A 20 20.84 3.87 -23.76
N GLU A 21 21.65 4.83 -23.33
CA GLU A 21 22.00 5.02 -21.92
C GLU A 21 20.78 5.44 -21.09
N LEU A 22 19.96 6.35 -21.61
CA LEU A 22 18.73 6.76 -20.95
C LEU A 22 17.79 5.58 -20.71
N VAL A 23 17.60 4.71 -21.70
CA VAL A 23 16.77 3.50 -21.55
C VAL A 23 17.36 2.54 -20.50
N LYS A 24 18.68 2.40 -20.42
CA LYS A 24 19.33 1.58 -19.37
C LYS A 24 19.03 2.13 -17.98
N LEU A 25 19.22 3.43 -17.78
CA LEU A 25 18.92 4.09 -16.50
C LEU A 25 17.46 3.91 -16.09
N PHE A 26 16.52 4.06 -17.02
CA PHE A 26 15.10 3.83 -16.72
C PHE A 26 14.80 2.39 -16.32
N ARG A 27 15.45 1.40 -16.94
CA ARG A 27 15.29 -0.02 -16.56
C ARG A 27 15.80 -0.27 -15.15
N GLU A 28 17.00 0.24 -14.84
CA GLU A 28 17.58 0.12 -13.50
C GLU A 28 16.69 0.76 -12.43
N LEU A 29 16.13 1.94 -12.71
CA LEU A 29 15.18 2.60 -11.80
C LEU A 29 13.90 1.78 -11.59
N VAL A 30 13.38 1.15 -12.64
CA VAL A 30 12.20 0.26 -12.53
C VAL A 30 12.53 -0.96 -11.70
N ASP A 31 13.70 -1.57 -11.89
CA ASP A 31 14.11 -2.76 -11.15
C ASP A 31 14.37 -2.45 -9.67
N ILE A 32 15.00 -1.31 -9.36
CA ILE A 32 15.14 -0.81 -7.99
C ILE A 32 13.76 -0.63 -7.35
N LYS A 33 12.80 0.01 -8.04
CA LYS A 33 11.44 0.14 -7.53
C LYS A 33 10.73 -1.19 -7.35
N ARG A 34 10.99 -2.18 -8.21
CA ARG A 34 10.44 -3.55 -8.06
C ARG A 34 11.02 -4.27 -6.85
N GLN A 35 12.32 -4.13 -6.61
CA GLN A 35 13.00 -4.71 -5.44
C GLN A 35 12.62 -4.01 -4.14
N GLN A 36 12.36 -2.70 -4.17
CA GLN A 36 11.89 -1.92 -3.03
C GLN A 36 10.39 -2.09 -2.74
N ARG A 37 9.62 -2.69 -3.65
CA ARG A 37 8.30 -3.21 -3.29
C ARG A 37 8.55 -4.40 -2.39
N LEU A 38 8.65 -4.13 -1.09
CA LEU A 38 8.33 -5.12 -0.08
C LEU A 38 7.02 -5.77 -0.55
N PRO A 39 6.93 -7.11 -0.61
CA PRO A 39 5.64 -7.73 -0.87
C PRO A 39 4.67 -7.09 0.12
N LEU A 40 3.48 -6.72 -0.36
CA LEU A 40 2.41 -6.30 0.55
C LEU A 40 2.35 -7.40 1.59
N GLN A 41 2.79 -7.11 2.82
CA GLN A 41 2.71 -8.08 3.90
C GLN A 41 1.26 -8.55 3.91
N GLU A 42 1.05 -9.86 3.90
CA GLU A 42 -0.30 -10.41 3.99
C GLU A 42 -0.92 -9.86 5.27
N ARG A 43 -1.74 -8.81 5.12
CA ARG A 43 -2.42 -8.19 6.25
C ARG A 43 -3.54 -9.13 6.61
N HIS A 44 -3.53 -9.58 7.86
CA HIS A 44 -4.60 -10.41 8.34
C HIS A 44 -5.90 -9.59 8.38
N ILE A 45 -6.92 -10.07 7.67
CA ILE A 45 -8.25 -9.47 7.65
C ILE A 45 -9.12 -10.25 8.63
N TRP A 46 -9.69 -9.52 9.58
CA TRP A 46 -10.61 -10.04 10.59
C TRP A 46 -12.06 -9.78 10.16
N THR A 47 -12.92 -10.80 10.24
CA THR A 47 -14.38 -10.60 10.11
C THR A 47 -14.98 -10.11 11.42
N LYS A 48 -16.20 -9.58 11.39
CA LYS A 48 -16.97 -9.22 12.58
C LYS A 48 -16.94 -10.31 13.66
N GLU A 49 -17.21 -11.56 13.29
CA GLU A 49 -17.27 -12.69 14.22
C GLU A 49 -15.94 -12.90 14.94
N GLN A 50 -14.84 -12.85 14.18
CA GLN A 50 -13.50 -13.00 14.73
C GLN A 50 -13.11 -11.81 15.62
N VAL A 51 -13.58 -10.59 15.31
CA VAL A 51 -13.37 -9.40 16.16
C VAL A 51 -14.12 -9.54 17.48
N LEU A 52 -15.36 -10.03 17.46
CA LEU A 52 -16.14 -10.27 18.68
C LEU A 52 -15.41 -11.25 19.60
N GLU A 53 -14.88 -12.33 19.04
CA GLU A 53 -14.12 -13.34 19.77
C GLU A 53 -12.79 -12.77 20.31
N LYS A 54 -11.97 -12.16 19.44
CA LYS A 54 -10.64 -11.63 19.79
C LYS A 54 -10.71 -10.57 20.89
N MET A 55 -11.73 -9.71 20.83
CA MET A 55 -11.90 -8.64 21.82
C MET A 55 -12.79 -9.04 23.00
N ASN A 56 -13.26 -10.29 23.04
CA ASN A 56 -14.21 -10.80 24.04
C ASN A 56 -15.40 -9.84 24.26
N MET A 57 -16.01 -9.38 23.17
CA MET A 57 -17.10 -8.42 23.21
C MET A 57 -18.40 -9.02 22.68
N THR A 58 -19.53 -8.54 23.23
CA THR A 58 -20.86 -8.92 22.77
C THR A 58 -21.30 -8.06 21.58
N GLU A 59 -22.22 -8.56 20.74
CA GLU A 59 -22.77 -7.78 19.61
C GLU A 59 -23.33 -6.40 20.00
N PRO A 60 -24.04 -6.22 21.13
CA PRO A 60 -24.48 -4.89 21.55
C PRO A 60 -23.30 -3.94 21.83
N THR A 61 -22.21 -4.46 22.39
CA THR A 61 -20.99 -3.69 22.64
C THR A 61 -20.31 -3.31 21.33
N TYR A 62 -20.24 -4.24 20.37
CA TYR A 62 -19.75 -3.99 19.02
C TYR A 62 -20.55 -2.87 18.33
N ASN A 63 -21.89 -2.99 18.29
CA ASN A 63 -22.76 -1.99 17.67
C ASN A 63 -22.65 -0.61 18.33
N ARG A 64 -22.46 -0.57 19.65
CA ARG A 64 -22.20 0.67 20.39
C ARG A 64 -20.84 1.27 20.03
N ASN A 65 -19.82 0.45 19.86
CA ASN A 65 -18.48 0.91 19.48
C ASN A 65 -18.42 1.40 18.04
N LEU A 66 -19.19 0.80 17.12
CA LEU A 66 -19.41 1.32 15.78
C LEU A 66 -20.05 2.72 15.80
N LYS A 67 -21.16 2.88 16.55
CA LYS A 67 -21.84 4.18 16.67
C LYS A 67 -20.97 5.28 17.32
N LYS A 68 -19.98 4.88 18.12
CA LYS A 68 -19.05 5.77 18.80
C LYS A 68 -17.76 6.00 18.01
N GLU A 69 -17.66 5.48 16.79
CA GLU A 69 -16.48 5.59 15.91
C GLU A 69 -15.19 5.07 16.59
N ILE A 70 -15.34 4.13 17.52
CA ILE A 70 -14.20 3.43 18.15
C ILE A 70 -13.73 2.29 17.24
N LEU A 71 -14.69 1.58 16.63
CA LEU A 71 -14.45 0.59 15.60
C LEU A 71 -14.84 1.19 14.25
N ASP A 72 -13.99 1.01 13.25
CA ASP A 72 -14.18 1.51 11.88
C ASP A 72 -13.93 0.38 10.87
N PRO A 73 -14.97 -0.42 10.55
CA PRO A 73 -14.83 -1.53 9.61
C PRO A 73 -14.74 -1.04 8.17
N MET A 74 -13.91 -1.73 7.39
CA MET A 74 -14.05 -1.74 5.95
C MET A 74 -15.29 -2.55 5.56
N ARG A 75 -16.28 -1.89 4.96
CA ARG A 75 -17.48 -2.56 4.47
C ARG A 75 -17.28 -3.04 3.05
N LEU A 76 -17.07 -4.34 2.87
CA LEU A 76 -16.93 -4.98 1.57
C LEU A 76 -18.00 -6.08 1.43
N SER A 77 -18.73 -6.06 0.31
CA SER A 77 -19.74 -7.08 -0.02
C SER A 77 -20.83 -7.27 1.06
N GLY A 78 -21.12 -6.23 1.84
CA GLY A 78 -22.13 -6.27 2.91
C GLY A 78 -21.64 -6.84 4.25
N GLY A 79 -20.36 -7.21 4.36
CA GLY A 79 -19.73 -7.63 5.62
C GLY A 79 -18.82 -6.54 6.19
N ASP A 80 -18.66 -6.56 7.51
CA ASP A 80 -17.67 -5.74 8.22
C ASP A 80 -16.34 -6.50 8.30
N LEU A 81 -15.29 -5.90 7.74
CA LEU A 81 -13.92 -6.41 7.74
C LEU A 81 -12.98 -5.43 8.43
N TYR A 82 -11.94 -5.93 9.09
CA TYR A 82 -10.96 -5.12 9.79
C TYR A 82 -9.54 -5.56 9.47
N PHE A 83 -8.62 -4.60 9.37
CA PHE A 83 -7.21 -4.92 9.50
C PHE A 83 -6.80 -5.02 10.97
N GLU A 84 -5.78 -5.82 11.25
CA GLU A 84 -5.29 -5.99 12.61
C GLU A 84 -4.79 -4.69 13.24
N GLU A 85 -4.16 -3.81 12.45
CA GLU A 85 -3.63 -2.53 12.93
C GLU A 85 -4.75 -1.61 13.44
N ASP A 86 -5.87 -1.58 12.73
CA ASP A 86 -7.04 -0.76 13.06
C ASP A 86 -7.67 -1.22 14.38
N LEU A 87 -7.71 -2.54 14.62
CA LEU A 87 -8.19 -3.12 15.88
C LEU A 87 -7.27 -2.75 17.06
N ILE A 88 -5.95 -2.78 16.85
CA ILE A 88 -4.98 -2.37 17.87
C ILE A 88 -5.12 -0.88 18.18
N GLU A 89 -5.35 -0.05 17.16
CA GLU A 89 -5.60 1.37 17.34
C GLU A 89 -6.89 1.63 18.11
N ALA A 90 -7.97 0.92 17.78
CA ALA A 90 -9.25 0.97 18.48
C ALA A 90 -9.09 0.62 19.97
N LEU A 91 -8.32 -0.43 20.29
CA LEU A 91 -8.00 -0.79 21.68
C LEU A 91 -7.24 0.33 22.41
N LYS A 92 -6.26 0.95 21.75
CA LYS A 92 -5.52 2.09 22.32
C LYS A 92 -6.43 3.29 22.56
N LYS A 93 -7.33 3.61 21.61
CA LYS A 93 -8.32 4.69 21.76
C LYS A 93 -9.28 4.42 22.92
N SER A 94 -9.78 3.19 23.03
CA SER A 94 -10.66 2.78 24.12
C SER A 94 -10.00 2.94 25.50
N ARG A 95 -8.76 2.44 25.65
CA ARG A 95 -7.95 2.61 26.88
C ARG A 95 -7.73 4.07 27.24
N ARG A 96 -7.36 4.93 26.28
CA ARG A 96 -7.17 6.37 26.51
C ARG A 96 -8.45 7.07 26.97
N SER A 97 -9.61 6.62 26.49
CA SER A 97 -10.91 7.17 26.87
C SER A 97 -11.46 6.62 28.19
N GLY A 98 -10.75 5.71 28.87
CA GLY A 98 -11.16 5.12 30.14
C GLY A 98 -12.41 4.22 30.07
N LYS A 99 -12.71 3.66 28.89
CA LYS A 99 -13.95 2.89 28.64
C LYS A 99 -13.76 1.36 28.74
N ILE A 100 -12.51 0.90 28.89
CA ILE A 100 -12.11 -0.49 29.20
C ILE A 100 -11.03 -0.40 30.28
#